data_AF-A0A950J7V1-F1
#
_entry.id   AF-A0A950J7V1-F1
#
_cell.length_a   1.000
_cell.length_b   1.000
_cell.length_c   1.000
_cell.angle_alpha   90.00
_cell.angle_beta   90.00
_cell.angle_gamma   90.00
#
_symmetry.space_group_name_H-M   'P 1'
#
loop_
_entity.id
_entity.type
_entity.pdbx_description
1 polymer ?
#
loop_
_entity_poly.entity_id
_entity_poly.type
_entity_poly.pdbx_seq_one_letter_code
_entity_poly.pdbx_strand_id
1 'polypeptide(L)'
;MIDYHALILRTVAGLDPNTDETRRLVYERTRAALAQHLQALNPPLGEGERMHQRLALEEAFRRVEAEVAKAAQTGRSIQEFAHAIFIADSLRRVAETVEQSPHGAAISRSADAGALDFAFLTSPADQATTTVPFFEHRLSEMRRNAEALDTLATPVADQPGWHGLAHAARLTRNLLNQPAEQVARDVAQLWIFSTCLAAHIERSEDARSGQALLAAPLDPGLLQAIREYVFVAGPWVRRFPSGRALDDLSREQEYPAEHVEPAIEFFRRVREADLVGDDDARAVWIALDAGRSVSVPAAKVRSWAVATVANIAVALVKELARVPDAGQDEAGEDVHALAQLAQRIERVIRESEGELPVLLDPRSHDGGDALREAFGMLNQTPSDTGQTAHQ
;
A
#
# COMPACT_ATOMS: atom_id res chain seq x y z
N MET A 1 14.59 3.80 26.98
CA MET A 1 15.59 4.83 27.36
C MET A 1 15.13 6.14 26.76
N ILE A 2 15.35 7.28 27.44
CA ILE A 2 14.86 8.58 26.98
C ILE A 2 15.55 8.94 25.66
N ASP A 3 14.77 9.35 24.66
CA ASP A 3 15.30 9.93 23.43
C ASP A 3 15.62 11.41 23.67
N TYR A 4 16.85 11.68 24.10
CA TYR A 4 17.32 13.05 24.33
C TYR A 4 17.34 13.87 23.04
N HIS A 5 17.57 13.25 21.88
CA HIS A 5 17.63 13.99 20.61
C HIS A 5 16.26 14.56 20.26
N ALA A 6 15.22 13.72 20.24
CA ALA A 6 13.85 14.17 19.96
C ALA A 6 13.37 15.27 20.94
N LEU A 7 13.70 15.12 22.24
CA LEU A 7 13.34 16.08 23.28
C LEU A 7 14.02 17.44 23.08
N ILE A 8 15.34 17.45 22.85
CA ILE A 8 16.09 18.69 22.65
C ILE A 8 15.68 19.35 21.34
N LEU A 9 15.55 18.58 20.25
CA LEU A 9 15.17 19.10 18.95
C LEU A 9 13.81 19.81 19.03
N ARG A 10 12.81 19.20 19.69
CA ARG A 10 11.50 19.82 19.94
C ARG A 10 11.62 21.10 20.75
N THR A 11 12.42 21.09 21.82
CA THR A 11 12.63 22.27 22.67
C THR A 11 13.26 23.42 21.88
N VAL A 12 14.28 23.11 21.07
CA VAL A 12 14.98 24.10 20.24
C VAL A 12 14.07 24.63 19.13
N ALA A 13 13.28 23.78 18.47
CA ALA A 13 12.32 24.21 17.46
C ALA A 13 11.27 25.19 18.03
N GLY A 14 10.90 25.08 19.30
CA GLY A 14 9.96 25.98 19.97
C GLY A 14 10.54 27.33 20.42
N LEU A 15 11.84 27.59 20.24
CA LEU A 15 12.44 28.85 20.68
C LEU A 15 12.10 30.01 19.74
N ASP A 16 11.66 31.13 20.32
CA ASP A 16 11.47 32.40 19.63
C ASP A 16 12.01 33.57 20.49
N PRO A 17 13.10 34.26 20.08
CA PRO A 17 13.92 33.99 18.90
C PRO A 17 14.85 32.78 19.12
N ASN A 18 15.06 31.97 18.09
CA ASN A 18 16.06 30.90 18.11
C ASN A 18 17.46 31.44 17.78
N THR A 19 18.17 31.93 18.81
CA THR A 19 19.58 32.35 18.70
C THR A 19 20.53 31.38 19.41
N ASP A 20 21.81 31.41 19.06
CA ASP A 20 22.86 30.62 19.72
C ASP A 20 22.86 30.81 21.25
N GLU A 21 22.66 32.04 21.74
CA GLU A 21 22.58 32.34 23.17
C GLU A 21 21.38 31.67 23.83
N THR A 22 20.20 31.73 23.19
CA THR A 22 18.99 31.10 23.74
C THR A 22 19.11 29.57 23.80
N ARG A 23 19.69 28.94 22.77
CA ARG A 23 19.96 27.49 22.78
C ARG A 23 20.95 27.09 23.87
N ARG A 24 22.05 27.85 24.05
CA ARG A 24 23.01 27.60 25.14
C ARG A 24 22.37 27.64 26.52
N LEU A 25 21.48 28.59 26.77
CA LEU A 25 20.75 28.67 28.05
C LEU A 25 19.85 27.44 28.28
N VAL A 26 19.20 26.92 27.24
CA VAL A 26 18.43 25.66 27.32
C VAL A 26 19.34 24.48 27.65
N TYR A 27 20.50 24.37 27.01
CA TYR A 27 21.42 23.26 27.24
C TYR A 27 21.97 23.26 28.66
N GLU A 28 22.39 24.41 29.19
CA GLU A 28 22.84 24.54 30.58
C GLU A 28 21.75 24.13 31.59
N ARG A 29 20.52 24.60 31.38
CA ARG A 29 19.38 24.21 32.23
C ARG A 29 19.11 22.72 32.17
N THR A 30 19.19 22.12 30.98
CA THR A 30 18.91 20.70 30.78
C THR A 30 19.99 19.81 31.40
N ARG A 31 21.27 20.21 31.33
CA ARG A 31 22.37 19.55 32.05
C ARG A 31 22.15 19.53 33.56
N ALA A 32 21.77 20.68 34.13
CA ALA A 32 21.48 20.79 35.56
C ALA A 32 20.28 19.91 35.98
N ALA A 33 19.20 19.93 35.18
CA ALA A 33 18.02 19.12 35.43
C ALA A 33 18.32 17.61 35.37
N LEU A 34 19.09 17.14 34.37
CA LEU A 34 19.50 15.74 34.29
C LEU A 34 20.36 15.33 35.50
N ALA A 35 21.30 16.19 35.91
CA ALA A 35 22.13 15.91 37.08
C ALA A 35 21.31 15.76 38.36
N GLN A 36 20.32 16.63 38.57
CA GLN A 36 19.39 16.53 39.70
C GLN A 36 18.52 15.28 39.62
N HIS A 37 17.99 14.95 38.44
CA HIS A 37 17.17 13.76 38.22
C HIS A 37 17.95 12.48 38.54
N LEU A 38 19.16 12.32 38.00
CA LEU A 38 20.00 11.13 38.23
C LEU A 38 20.41 10.97 39.71
N GLN A 39 20.49 12.05 40.48
CA GLN A 39 20.74 12.01 41.93
C GLN A 39 19.50 11.62 42.74
N ALA A 40 18.31 11.93 42.25
CA ALA A 40 17.04 11.69 42.95
C ALA A 40 16.49 10.26 42.75
N LEU A 41 17.04 9.46 41.83
CA LEU A 41 16.59 8.09 41.57
C LEU A 41 16.87 7.16 42.76
N ASN A 42 15.89 6.32 43.09
CA ASN A 42 15.98 5.33 44.17
C ASN A 42 15.45 3.96 43.70
N PRO A 43 16.30 2.91 43.61
CA PRO A 43 17.72 2.89 43.96
C PRO A 43 18.60 3.74 43.03
N PRO A 44 19.74 4.26 43.52
CA PRO A 44 20.64 5.10 42.73
C PRO A 44 21.25 4.31 41.58
N LEU A 45 21.28 4.91 40.38
CA LEU A 45 21.92 4.32 39.20
C LEU A 45 23.42 4.15 39.41
N GLY A 46 23.98 3.11 38.77
CA GLY A 46 25.42 2.89 38.75
C GLY A 46 26.17 4.08 38.14
N GLU A 47 27.41 4.31 38.55
CA GLU A 47 28.22 5.42 38.01
C GLU A 47 28.41 5.31 36.49
N GLY A 48 28.56 4.09 35.96
CA GLY A 48 28.62 3.84 34.51
C GLY A 48 27.34 4.24 33.78
N GLU A 49 26.16 3.91 34.32
CA GLU A 49 24.88 4.29 33.73
C GLU A 49 24.66 5.81 33.78
N ARG A 50 25.03 6.46 34.90
CA ARG A 50 24.96 7.93 35.02
C ARG A 50 25.87 8.60 34.00
N MET A 51 27.08 8.10 33.79
CA MET A 51 27.99 8.62 32.76
C MET A 51 27.40 8.41 31.36
N HIS A 52 26.84 7.23 31.08
CA HIS A 52 26.19 6.93 29.82
C HIS A 52 25.03 7.90 29.51
N GLN A 53 24.16 8.17 30.48
CA GLN A 53 23.06 9.14 30.31
C GLN A 53 23.57 10.56 30.00
N ARG A 54 24.65 11.00 30.67
CA ARG A 54 25.26 12.32 30.40
C ARG A 54 25.88 12.39 29.01
N LEU A 55 26.60 11.35 28.58
CA LEU A 55 27.19 11.28 27.24
C LEU A 55 26.11 11.28 26.16
N ALA A 56 25.01 10.54 26.37
CA ALA A 56 23.86 10.53 25.45
C ALA A 56 23.22 11.93 25.30
N LEU A 57 23.10 12.69 26.39
CA LEU A 57 22.59 14.07 26.34
C LEU A 57 23.54 15.02 25.57
N GLU A 58 24.85 14.95 25.81
CA GLU A 58 25.81 15.79 25.07
C GLU A 58 25.86 15.43 23.56
N GLU A 59 25.69 14.15 23.22
CA GLU A 59 25.54 13.73 21.83
C GLU A 59 24.28 14.33 21.18
N ALA A 60 23.16 14.32 21.91
CA ALA A 60 21.93 14.95 21.44
C ALA A 60 22.11 16.45 21.16
N PHE A 61 22.81 17.19 22.03
CA PHE A 61 23.13 18.60 21.76
C PHE A 61 23.97 18.78 20.49
N ARG A 62 25.02 17.96 20.32
CA ARG A 62 25.87 18.02 19.12
C ARG A 62 25.07 17.75 17.84
N ARG A 63 24.18 16.76 17.88
CA ARG A 63 23.32 16.43 16.75
C ARG A 63 22.35 17.57 16.41
N VAL A 64 21.68 18.14 17.42
CA VAL A 64 20.75 19.27 17.20
C VAL A 64 21.46 20.50 16.64
N GLU A 65 22.67 20.83 17.09
CA GLU A 65 23.43 21.95 16.51
C GLU A 65 23.84 21.68 15.06
N ALA A 66 24.18 20.43 14.71
CA ALA A 66 24.43 20.06 13.31
C ALA A 66 23.16 20.20 12.45
N GLU A 67 22.01 19.85 12.99
CA GLU A 67 20.70 19.98 12.32
C GLU A 67 20.29 21.46 12.16
N VAL A 68 20.53 22.31 13.16
CA VAL A 68 20.36 23.77 13.04
C VAL A 68 21.25 24.35 11.95
N ALA A 69 22.52 23.94 11.91
CA ALA A 69 23.44 24.38 10.86
C ALA A 69 22.98 23.93 9.46
N LYS A 70 22.47 22.69 9.34
CA LYS A 70 21.88 22.18 8.09
C LYS A 70 20.62 22.92 7.67
N ALA A 71 19.72 23.23 8.62
CA ALA A 71 18.53 24.02 8.35
C ALA A 71 18.91 25.40 7.78
N ALA A 72 19.88 26.08 8.41
CA ALA A 72 20.40 27.35 7.93
C ALA A 72 21.04 27.26 6.53
N GLN A 73 21.82 26.20 6.26
CA GLN A 73 22.42 25.96 4.94
C GLN A 73 21.40 25.71 3.83
N THR A 74 20.28 25.07 4.18
CA THR A 74 19.18 24.76 3.24
C THR A 74 18.13 25.87 3.15
N GLY A 75 18.33 26.99 3.87
CA GLY A 75 17.38 28.11 3.91
C GLY A 75 16.06 27.80 4.61
N ARG A 76 16.01 26.71 5.39
CA ARG A 76 14.84 26.29 6.17
C ARG A 76 14.94 26.80 7.61
N SER A 77 13.81 27.04 8.23
CA SER A 77 13.74 27.22 9.67
C SER A 77 14.03 25.89 10.38
N ILE A 78 14.54 25.95 11.62
CA ILE A 78 14.69 24.76 12.46
C ILE A 78 13.34 24.10 12.78
N GLN A 79 12.25 24.86 12.77
CA GLN A 79 10.88 24.35 12.93
C GLN A 79 10.50 23.42 11.78
N GLU A 80 10.67 23.88 10.53
CA GLU A 80 10.42 23.07 9.34
C GLU A 80 11.32 21.83 9.29
N PHE A 81 12.59 21.98 9.66
CA PHE A 81 13.55 20.88 9.68
C PHE A 81 13.19 19.83 10.73
N ALA A 82 12.88 20.25 11.96
CA ALA A 82 12.45 19.35 13.03
C ALA A 82 11.14 18.64 12.69
N HIS A 83 10.18 19.36 12.11
CA HIS A 83 8.90 18.79 11.66
C HIS A 83 9.11 17.67 10.63
N ALA A 84 9.99 17.87 9.65
CA ALA A 84 10.34 16.83 8.68
C ALA A 84 10.96 15.58 9.33
N ILE A 85 11.85 15.76 10.32
CA ILE A 85 12.43 14.64 11.08
C ILE A 85 11.35 13.85 11.82
N PHE A 86 10.44 14.55 12.53
CA PHE A 86 9.38 13.87 13.29
C PHE A 86 8.39 13.13 12.40
N ILE A 87 8.10 13.65 11.20
CA ILE A 87 7.32 12.92 10.19
C ILE A 87 8.06 11.66 9.75
N ALA A 88 9.35 11.78 9.41
CA ALA A 88 10.15 10.64 8.95
C ALA A 88 10.23 9.53 10.01
N ASP A 89 10.44 9.88 11.28
CA ASP A 89 10.47 8.91 12.38
C ASP A 89 9.08 8.30 12.65
N SER A 90 8.00 9.06 12.51
CA SER A 90 6.63 8.54 12.60
C SER A 90 6.31 7.58 11.46
N LEU A 91 6.68 7.91 10.22
CA LEU A 91 6.54 7.00 9.07
C LEU A 91 7.37 5.73 9.24
N ARG A 92 8.58 5.83 9.82
CA ARG A 92 9.41 4.65 10.13
C ARG A 92 8.73 3.73 11.16
N ARG A 93 8.15 4.30 12.22
CA ARG A 93 7.36 3.53 13.20
C ARG A 93 6.17 2.85 12.54
N VAL A 94 5.41 3.56 11.70
CA VAL A 94 4.33 2.94 10.93
C VAL A 94 4.87 1.80 10.08
N ALA A 95 5.94 2.01 9.31
CA ALA A 95 6.56 1.02 8.45
C ALA A 95 6.98 -0.26 9.18
N GLU A 96 7.40 -0.16 10.45
CA GLU A 96 7.72 -1.29 11.32
C GLU A 96 6.47 -2.06 11.80
N THR A 97 5.34 -1.37 11.94
CA THR A 97 4.07 -1.97 12.41
C THR A 97 3.23 -2.59 11.31
N VAL A 98 3.45 -2.25 10.03
CA VAL A 98 2.61 -2.73 8.91
C VAL A 98 3.32 -3.76 8.03
N GLU A 99 2.57 -4.80 7.63
CA GLU A 99 3.05 -5.84 6.74
C GLU A 99 2.11 -6.04 5.54
N GLN A 100 2.70 -6.48 4.42
CA GLN A 100 1.91 -6.86 3.26
C GLN A 100 1.17 -8.17 3.55
N SER A 101 -0.08 -8.23 3.13
CA SER A 101 -0.94 -9.39 3.26
C SER A 101 -0.69 -10.39 2.13
N PRO A 102 -0.66 -11.71 2.40
CA PRO A 102 -0.58 -12.74 1.36
C PRO A 102 -1.87 -12.85 0.52
N HIS A 103 -2.97 -12.21 0.93
CA HIS A 103 -4.25 -12.26 0.23
C HIS A 103 -4.29 -11.40 -1.04
N GLY A 104 -3.30 -10.51 -1.25
CA GLY A 104 -3.18 -9.64 -2.43
C GLY A 104 -1.91 -9.90 -3.23
N ALA A 105 -1.68 -9.14 -4.30
CA ALA A 105 -0.38 -9.13 -4.96
C ALA A 105 0.69 -8.54 -4.03
N ALA A 106 1.90 -9.11 -4.06
CA ALA A 106 3.04 -8.52 -3.37
C ALA A 106 3.58 -7.34 -4.18
N ILE A 107 4.00 -6.29 -3.48
CA ILE A 107 4.40 -5.01 -4.09
C ILE A 107 5.84 -4.70 -3.72
N SER A 108 6.67 -4.38 -4.70
CA SER A 108 8.07 -4.00 -4.49
C SER A 108 8.44 -2.74 -5.27
N ARG A 109 9.49 -2.04 -4.83
CA ARG A 109 10.07 -0.95 -5.62
C ARG A 109 10.62 -1.51 -6.94
N SER A 110 10.28 -0.87 -8.05
CA SER A 110 10.84 -1.24 -9.35
C SER A 110 12.31 -0.86 -9.49
N ALA A 111 13.02 -1.58 -10.35
CA ALA A 111 14.44 -1.34 -10.61
C ALA A 111 14.71 -0.03 -11.38
N ASP A 112 13.71 0.52 -12.06
CA ASP A 112 13.79 1.76 -12.83
C ASP A 112 13.49 3.04 -12.01
N ALA A 113 13.37 2.90 -10.68
CA ALA A 113 13.16 3.97 -9.69
C ALA A 113 11.89 4.84 -9.90
N GLY A 114 11.02 4.50 -10.85
CA GLY A 114 9.86 5.33 -11.23
C GLY A 114 8.50 4.83 -10.75
N ALA A 115 8.38 3.53 -10.44
CA ALA A 115 7.11 2.88 -10.11
C ALA A 115 7.27 1.69 -9.14
N LEU A 116 6.15 1.07 -8.80
CA LEU A 116 6.05 -0.17 -8.03
C LEU A 116 5.76 -1.36 -8.95
N ASP A 117 6.44 -2.47 -8.70
CA ASP A 117 6.24 -3.74 -9.38
C ASP A 117 5.24 -4.62 -8.63
N PHE A 118 4.42 -5.36 -9.38
CA PHE A 118 3.47 -6.34 -8.87
C PHE A 118 4.02 -7.75 -9.04
N ALA A 119 4.01 -8.51 -7.95
CA ALA A 119 4.25 -9.94 -7.96
C ALA A 119 2.96 -10.68 -7.59
N PHE A 120 2.34 -11.29 -8.59
CA PHE A 120 1.18 -12.16 -8.40
C PHE A 120 1.62 -13.50 -7.81
N LEU A 121 0.69 -14.16 -7.10
CA LEU A 121 0.95 -15.48 -6.54
C LEU A 121 1.29 -16.46 -7.66
N THR A 122 2.49 -17.04 -7.61
CA THR A 122 2.95 -18.01 -8.60
C THR A 122 3.73 -19.12 -7.91
N SER A 123 3.66 -20.32 -8.47
CA SER A 123 4.37 -21.48 -7.96
C SER A 123 5.13 -22.14 -9.11
N PRO A 124 6.42 -22.50 -8.93
CA PRO A 124 7.13 -23.30 -9.93
C PRO A 124 6.39 -24.62 -10.27
N ALA A 125 5.61 -25.15 -9.33
CA ALA A 125 4.80 -26.35 -9.52
C ALA A 125 3.59 -26.13 -10.46
N ASP A 126 3.19 -24.89 -10.75
CA ASP A 126 2.13 -24.61 -11.73
C ASP A 126 2.51 -25.14 -13.11
N GLN A 127 3.79 -25.03 -13.49
CA GLN A 127 4.29 -25.51 -14.77
C GLN A 127 4.16 -27.02 -14.93
N ALA A 128 4.28 -27.80 -13.86
CA ALA A 128 4.10 -29.25 -13.94
C ALA A 128 2.67 -29.63 -14.39
N THR A 129 1.69 -28.76 -14.16
CA THR A 129 0.28 -28.96 -14.54
C THR A 129 0.09 -29.01 -16.07
N THR A 130 1.00 -28.42 -16.87
CA THR A 130 0.90 -28.42 -18.33
C THR A 130 1.07 -29.82 -18.94
N THR A 131 1.71 -30.73 -18.21
CA THR A 131 2.00 -32.10 -18.66
C THR A 131 0.87 -33.10 -18.37
N VAL A 132 -0.17 -32.67 -17.65
CA VAL A 132 -1.29 -33.52 -17.23
C VAL A 132 -2.15 -33.90 -18.46
N PRO A 133 -2.69 -35.14 -18.53
CA PRO A 133 -3.57 -35.54 -19.63
C PRO A 133 -4.72 -34.56 -19.87
N PHE A 134 -5.03 -34.34 -21.15
CA PHE A 134 -6.09 -33.44 -21.63
C PHE A 134 -5.88 -31.95 -21.32
N PHE A 135 -4.71 -31.53 -20.82
CA PHE A 135 -4.39 -30.12 -20.59
C PHE A 135 -4.64 -29.25 -21.84
N GLU A 136 -4.01 -29.62 -22.96
CA GLU A 136 -4.12 -28.90 -24.24
C GLU A 136 -5.55 -28.85 -24.77
N HIS A 137 -6.30 -29.93 -24.59
CA HIS A 137 -7.71 -29.98 -25.00
C HIS A 137 -8.55 -28.96 -24.22
N ARG A 138 -8.37 -28.91 -22.89
CA ARG A 138 -9.06 -27.94 -22.03
C ARG A 138 -8.62 -26.51 -22.27
N LEU A 139 -7.32 -26.28 -22.46
CA LEU A 139 -6.81 -24.96 -22.81
C LEU A 139 -7.37 -24.47 -24.15
N SER A 140 -7.47 -25.36 -25.14
CA SER A 140 -8.09 -25.06 -26.44
C SER A 140 -9.60 -24.75 -26.32
N GLU A 141 -10.32 -25.44 -25.43
CA GLU A 141 -11.71 -25.13 -25.11
C GLU A 141 -11.85 -23.76 -24.46
N MET A 142 -11.01 -23.45 -23.46
CA MET A 142 -11.00 -22.13 -22.80
C MET A 142 -10.68 -21.00 -23.77
N ARG A 143 -9.71 -21.19 -24.69
CA ARG A 143 -9.36 -20.19 -25.72
C ARG A 143 -10.57 -19.85 -26.60
N ARG A 144 -11.29 -20.86 -27.10
CA ARG A 144 -12.51 -20.65 -27.91
C ARG A 144 -13.59 -19.90 -27.13
N ASN A 145 -13.85 -20.30 -25.89
CA ASN A 145 -14.86 -19.65 -25.05
C ASN A 145 -14.48 -18.19 -24.75
N ALA A 146 -13.20 -17.93 -24.46
CA ALA A 146 -12.72 -16.57 -24.20
C ALA A 146 -12.78 -15.67 -25.44
N GLU A 147 -12.52 -16.21 -26.64
CA GLU A 147 -12.64 -15.47 -27.90
C GLU A 147 -14.11 -15.11 -28.22
N ALA A 148 -15.04 -16.06 -28.05
CA ALA A 148 -16.47 -15.80 -28.20
C ALA A 148 -16.96 -14.77 -27.17
N LEU A 149 -16.51 -14.89 -25.92
CA LEU A 149 -16.84 -13.96 -24.85
C LEU A 149 -16.33 -12.54 -25.13
N ASP A 150 -15.07 -12.36 -25.51
CA ASP A 150 -14.49 -11.04 -25.83
C ASP A 150 -15.24 -10.35 -26.99
N THR A 151 -15.61 -11.14 -28.01
CA THR A 151 -16.40 -10.65 -29.15
C THR A 151 -17.77 -10.12 -28.69
N LEU A 152 -18.47 -10.86 -27.83
CA LEU A 152 -19.79 -10.48 -27.32
C LEU A 152 -19.73 -9.38 -26.25
N ALA A 153 -18.63 -9.27 -25.50
CA ALA A 153 -18.46 -8.28 -24.45
C ALA A 153 -17.99 -6.91 -24.99
N THR A 154 -17.36 -6.88 -26.16
CA THR A 154 -16.84 -5.63 -26.76
C THR A 154 -17.92 -4.52 -26.88
N PRO A 155 -19.16 -4.78 -27.35
CA PRO A 155 -20.20 -3.76 -27.44
C PRO A 155 -20.70 -3.21 -26.10
N VAL A 156 -20.45 -3.90 -24.98
CA VAL A 156 -20.87 -3.45 -23.64
C VAL A 156 -19.76 -2.71 -22.89
N ALA A 157 -18.59 -2.50 -23.50
CA ALA A 157 -17.44 -1.86 -22.86
C ALA A 157 -17.74 -0.44 -22.37
N ASP A 158 -18.56 0.32 -23.09
CA ASP A 158 -18.94 1.70 -22.74
C ASP A 158 -20.27 1.77 -21.96
N GLN A 159 -20.88 0.62 -21.63
CA GLN A 159 -22.14 0.60 -20.90
C GLN A 159 -21.90 0.76 -19.38
N PRO A 160 -22.62 1.69 -18.71
CA PRO A 160 -22.55 1.82 -17.26
C PRO A 160 -22.79 0.49 -16.54
N GLY A 161 -21.92 0.17 -15.57
CA GLY A 161 -21.98 -1.07 -14.81
C GLY A 161 -21.26 -2.29 -15.44
N TRP A 162 -20.83 -2.19 -16.70
CA TRP A 162 -20.22 -3.32 -17.45
C TRP A 162 -18.82 -3.05 -18.01
N HIS A 163 -18.23 -1.88 -17.78
CA HIS A 163 -16.86 -1.56 -18.21
C HIS A 163 -15.83 -2.64 -17.78
N GLY A 164 -15.91 -3.09 -16.53
CA GLY A 164 -15.03 -4.14 -16.00
C GLY A 164 -15.17 -5.48 -16.72
N LEU A 165 -16.37 -5.82 -17.21
CA LEU A 165 -16.67 -7.09 -17.90
C LEU A 165 -15.90 -7.19 -19.22
N ALA A 166 -16.01 -6.17 -20.08
CA ALA A 166 -15.37 -6.18 -21.38
C ALA A 166 -13.84 -6.20 -21.28
N HIS A 167 -13.28 -5.49 -20.30
CA HIS A 167 -11.85 -5.55 -20.03
C HIS A 167 -11.42 -6.91 -19.49
N ALA A 168 -12.18 -7.51 -18.56
CA ALA A 168 -11.89 -8.84 -18.03
C ALA A 168 -11.90 -9.91 -19.14
N ALA A 169 -12.89 -9.87 -20.04
CA ALA A 169 -12.98 -10.78 -21.18
C ALA A 169 -11.75 -10.66 -22.12
N ARG A 170 -11.38 -9.42 -22.48
CA ARG A 170 -10.22 -9.15 -23.34
C ARG A 170 -8.91 -9.60 -22.72
N LEU A 171 -8.68 -9.29 -21.43
CA LEU A 171 -7.46 -9.68 -20.73
C LEU A 171 -7.38 -11.20 -20.54
N THR A 172 -8.51 -11.85 -20.26
CA THR A 172 -8.60 -13.32 -20.21
C THR A 172 -8.20 -13.95 -21.55
N ARG A 173 -8.74 -13.44 -22.66
CA ARG A 173 -8.39 -13.90 -24.01
C ARG A 173 -6.91 -13.69 -24.30
N ASN A 174 -6.37 -12.51 -23.99
CA ASN A 174 -4.96 -12.18 -24.20
C ASN A 174 -4.03 -13.14 -23.45
N LEU A 175 -4.35 -13.42 -22.18
CA LEU A 175 -3.58 -14.33 -21.33
C LEU A 175 -3.64 -15.75 -21.88
N LEU A 176 -4.84 -16.27 -22.20
CA LEU A 176 -5.00 -17.63 -22.73
C LEU A 176 -4.31 -17.85 -24.08
N ASN A 177 -4.13 -16.80 -24.88
CA ASN A 177 -3.44 -16.86 -26.18
C ASN A 177 -1.90 -16.88 -26.06
N GLN A 178 -1.34 -16.81 -24.85
CA GLN A 178 0.08 -17.02 -24.60
C GLN A 178 0.46 -18.51 -24.71
N PRO A 179 1.76 -18.85 -24.82
CA PRO A 179 2.25 -20.23 -24.70
C PRO A 179 1.78 -20.90 -23.40
N ALA A 180 1.54 -22.21 -23.43
CA ALA A 180 0.98 -22.97 -22.30
C ALA A 180 1.76 -22.77 -20.99
N GLU A 181 3.09 -22.68 -21.08
CA GLU A 181 3.98 -22.46 -19.95
C GLU A 181 3.80 -21.07 -19.32
N GLN A 182 3.52 -20.07 -20.16
CA GLN A 182 3.24 -18.71 -19.69
C GLN A 182 1.84 -18.63 -19.08
N VAL A 183 0.84 -19.25 -19.71
CA VAL A 183 -0.51 -19.38 -19.12
C VAL A 183 -0.46 -20.03 -17.74
N ALA A 184 0.38 -21.05 -17.56
CA ALA A 184 0.56 -21.72 -16.28
C ALA A 184 1.19 -20.79 -15.22
N ARG A 185 2.16 -19.96 -15.59
CA ARG A 185 2.77 -18.96 -14.68
C ARG A 185 1.78 -17.89 -14.26
N ASP A 186 0.90 -17.49 -15.19
CA ASP A 186 -0.06 -16.40 -15.05
C ASP A 186 -1.43 -16.89 -14.53
N VAL A 187 -1.50 -18.11 -13.98
CA VAL A 187 -2.77 -18.71 -13.55
C VAL A 187 -3.47 -17.91 -12.44
N ALA A 188 -2.72 -17.15 -11.63
CA ALA A 188 -3.30 -16.24 -10.64
C ALA A 188 -4.12 -15.12 -11.30
N GLN A 189 -3.61 -14.53 -12.38
CA GLN A 189 -4.35 -13.52 -13.14
C GLN A 189 -5.57 -14.12 -13.82
N LEU A 190 -5.48 -15.35 -14.32
CA LEU A 190 -6.66 -16.08 -14.79
C LEU A 190 -7.69 -16.34 -13.69
N TRP A 191 -7.25 -16.65 -12.46
CA TRP A 191 -8.15 -16.79 -11.31
C TRP A 191 -8.89 -15.48 -11.05
N ILE A 192 -8.17 -14.35 -11.04
CA ILE A 192 -8.75 -13.01 -10.84
C ILE A 192 -9.81 -12.72 -11.88
N PHE A 193 -9.48 -12.78 -13.17
CA PHE A 193 -10.42 -12.46 -14.24
C PHE A 193 -11.59 -13.42 -14.31
N SER A 194 -11.37 -14.73 -14.12
CA SER A 194 -12.46 -15.72 -14.10
C SER A 194 -13.42 -15.50 -12.93
N THR A 195 -12.90 -15.07 -11.78
CA THR A 195 -13.72 -14.74 -10.60
C THR A 195 -14.48 -13.43 -10.80
N CYS A 196 -13.87 -12.42 -11.42
CA CYS A 196 -14.57 -11.21 -11.86
C CYS A 196 -15.72 -11.56 -12.82
N LEU A 197 -15.47 -12.37 -13.84
CA LEU A 197 -16.49 -12.82 -14.79
C LEU A 197 -17.65 -13.54 -14.08
N ALA A 198 -17.35 -14.41 -13.11
CA ALA A 198 -18.37 -15.05 -12.29
C ALA A 198 -19.19 -14.05 -11.46
N ALA A 199 -18.57 -13.01 -10.91
CA ALA A 199 -19.28 -11.94 -10.18
C ALA A 199 -20.24 -11.14 -11.07
N HIS A 200 -19.91 -10.96 -12.35
CA HIS A 200 -20.78 -10.27 -13.32
C HIS A 200 -22.02 -11.09 -13.70
N ILE A 201 -21.98 -12.43 -13.60
CA ILE A 201 -23.18 -13.27 -13.76
C ILE A 201 -24.22 -12.86 -12.70
N GLU A 202 -23.81 -12.87 -11.42
CA GLU A 202 -24.68 -12.53 -10.29
C GLU A 202 -25.18 -11.08 -10.38
N ARG A 203 -24.30 -10.12 -10.72
CA ARG A 203 -24.70 -8.72 -10.97
C ARG A 203 -25.79 -8.62 -12.04
N SER A 204 -25.71 -9.43 -13.09
CA SER A 204 -26.73 -9.43 -14.14
C SER A 204 -28.05 -10.02 -13.65
N GLU A 205 -28.02 -11.02 -12.75
CA GLU A 205 -29.24 -11.55 -12.12
C GLU A 205 -29.89 -10.52 -11.19
N ASP A 206 -29.09 -9.80 -10.41
CA ASP A 206 -29.55 -8.72 -9.54
C ASP A 206 -30.20 -7.59 -10.35
N ALA A 207 -29.60 -7.22 -11.49
CA ALA A 207 -30.17 -6.25 -12.42
C ALA A 207 -31.51 -6.74 -13.00
N ARG A 208 -31.64 -8.02 -13.35
CA ARG A 208 -32.91 -8.62 -13.81
C ARG A 208 -33.99 -8.60 -12.74
N SER A 209 -33.59 -8.79 -11.50
CA SER A 209 -34.48 -8.82 -10.33
C SER A 209 -34.84 -7.43 -9.79
N GLY A 210 -34.30 -6.36 -10.40
CA GLY A 210 -34.50 -4.96 -9.97
C GLY A 210 -33.72 -4.57 -8.71
N GLN A 211 -32.78 -5.41 -8.27
CA GLN A 211 -31.96 -5.18 -7.07
C GLN A 211 -30.71 -4.34 -7.36
N ALA A 212 -30.22 -4.33 -8.61
CA ALA A 212 -29.13 -3.45 -9.06
C ALA A 212 -29.67 -2.25 -9.86
N LEU A 213 -29.86 -1.10 -9.19
CA LEU A 213 -30.50 0.10 -9.75
C LEU A 213 -29.69 0.82 -10.86
N LEU A 214 -28.41 0.51 -11.02
CA LEU A 214 -27.47 1.26 -11.87
C LEU A 214 -26.98 0.49 -13.12
N ALA A 215 -27.40 -0.76 -13.32
CA ALA A 215 -26.97 -1.59 -14.45
C ALA A 215 -28.18 -2.18 -15.18
N ALA A 216 -28.23 -2.02 -16.51
CA ALA A 216 -29.17 -2.77 -17.34
C ALA A 216 -28.76 -4.26 -17.38
N PRO A 217 -29.70 -5.22 -17.36
CA PRO A 217 -29.38 -6.63 -17.54
C PRO A 217 -28.57 -6.90 -18.80
N LEU A 218 -27.64 -7.86 -18.72
CA LEU A 218 -26.89 -8.30 -19.89
C LEU A 218 -27.79 -9.01 -20.90
N ASP A 219 -27.42 -8.91 -22.17
CA ASP A 219 -27.99 -9.73 -23.24
C ASP A 219 -27.87 -11.24 -22.86
N PRO A 220 -28.93 -12.05 -23.07
CA PRO A 220 -28.89 -13.47 -22.73
C PRO A 220 -27.76 -14.27 -23.39
N GLY A 221 -27.36 -13.93 -24.62
CA GLY A 221 -26.26 -14.57 -25.32
C GLY A 221 -24.91 -14.27 -24.68
N LEU A 222 -24.67 -13.01 -24.30
CA LEU A 222 -23.48 -12.63 -23.55
C LEU A 222 -23.45 -13.30 -22.17
N LEU A 223 -24.57 -13.31 -21.43
CA LEU A 223 -24.65 -13.99 -20.13
C LEU A 223 -24.34 -15.49 -20.24
N GLN A 224 -24.84 -16.14 -21.29
CA GLN A 224 -24.55 -17.55 -21.56
C GLN A 224 -23.07 -17.79 -21.87
N ALA A 225 -22.44 -16.93 -22.67
CA ALA A 225 -21.00 -17.02 -22.96
C ALA A 225 -20.14 -16.89 -21.70
N ILE A 226 -20.50 -16.00 -20.77
CA ILE A 226 -19.81 -15.87 -19.48
C ILE A 226 -19.95 -17.18 -18.68
N ARG A 227 -21.17 -17.74 -18.58
CA ARG A 227 -21.43 -18.99 -17.85
C ARG A 227 -20.63 -20.15 -18.42
N GLU A 228 -20.56 -20.29 -19.74
CA GLU A 228 -19.79 -21.33 -20.42
C GLU A 228 -18.28 -21.21 -20.16
N TYR A 229 -17.74 -20.00 -20.22
CA TYR A 229 -16.34 -19.76 -19.88
C TYR A 229 -16.06 -20.12 -18.41
N VAL A 230 -16.81 -19.54 -17.46
CA VAL A 230 -16.61 -19.73 -16.02
C VAL A 230 -16.74 -21.20 -15.61
N PHE A 231 -17.69 -21.93 -16.21
CA PHE A 231 -17.90 -23.34 -15.94
C PHE A 231 -16.67 -24.20 -16.27
N VAL A 232 -15.95 -23.88 -17.35
CA VAL A 232 -14.71 -24.58 -17.73
C VAL A 232 -13.51 -24.06 -16.94
N ALA A 233 -13.40 -22.74 -16.78
CA ALA A 233 -12.25 -22.07 -16.18
C ALA A 233 -12.08 -22.42 -14.69
N GLY A 234 -13.15 -22.40 -13.90
CA GLY A 234 -13.08 -22.61 -12.45
C GLY A 234 -12.41 -23.93 -12.04
N PRO A 235 -12.92 -25.11 -12.50
CA PRO A 235 -12.28 -26.39 -12.24
C PRO A 235 -10.87 -26.50 -12.81
N TRP A 236 -10.58 -25.83 -13.93
CA TRP A 236 -9.26 -25.87 -14.56
C TRP A 236 -8.21 -25.09 -13.75
N VAL A 237 -8.52 -23.86 -13.33
CA VAL A 237 -7.65 -23.03 -12.47
C VAL A 237 -7.30 -23.74 -11.16
N ARG A 238 -8.26 -24.47 -10.56
CA ARG A 238 -8.01 -25.26 -9.33
C ARG A 238 -7.06 -26.46 -9.51
N ARG A 239 -6.69 -26.83 -10.74
CA ARG A 239 -5.66 -27.85 -10.96
C ARG A 239 -4.26 -27.32 -10.66
N PHE A 240 -4.08 -26.01 -10.70
CA PHE A 240 -2.81 -25.36 -10.42
C PHE A 240 -2.66 -25.07 -8.92
N PRO A 241 -1.47 -25.33 -8.33
CA PRO A 241 -1.14 -24.91 -6.97
C PRO A 241 -1.52 -23.45 -6.65
N SER A 242 -1.14 -22.48 -7.48
CA SER A 242 -1.43 -21.06 -7.20
C SER A 242 -2.93 -20.74 -7.27
N GLY A 243 -3.66 -21.37 -8.20
CA GLY A 243 -5.12 -21.23 -8.30
C GLY A 243 -5.87 -21.78 -7.08
N ARG A 244 -5.37 -22.88 -6.48
CA ARG A 244 -5.93 -23.40 -5.21
C ARG A 244 -5.59 -22.50 -4.04
N ALA A 245 -4.34 -22.05 -3.94
CA ALA A 245 -3.90 -21.18 -2.86
C ALA A 245 -4.71 -19.88 -2.81
N LEU A 246 -5.02 -19.26 -3.94
CA LEU A 246 -5.92 -18.09 -3.98
C LEU A 246 -7.34 -18.42 -3.50
N ASP A 247 -7.88 -19.57 -3.88
CA ASP A 247 -9.19 -20.02 -3.39
C ASP A 247 -9.19 -20.26 -1.88
N ASP A 248 -8.09 -20.79 -1.32
CA ASP A 248 -7.93 -21.03 0.13
C ASP A 248 -7.77 -19.70 0.89
N LEU A 249 -6.86 -18.81 0.42
CA LEU A 249 -6.66 -17.46 0.95
C LEU A 249 -7.98 -16.65 0.95
N SER A 250 -8.81 -16.78 -0.10
CA SER A 250 -10.09 -16.08 -0.18
C SER A 250 -11.12 -16.54 0.86
N ARG A 251 -10.95 -17.73 1.46
CA ARG A 251 -11.81 -18.25 2.53
C ARG A 251 -11.31 -17.89 3.92
N GLU A 252 -10.02 -17.64 4.06
CA GLU A 252 -9.38 -17.29 5.35
C GLU A 252 -9.74 -15.88 5.80
N GLN A 253 -9.80 -14.93 4.85
CA GLN A 253 -10.13 -13.55 5.15
C GLN A 253 -11.08 -12.95 4.10
N GLU A 254 -12.27 -12.56 4.55
CA GLU A 254 -13.23 -11.80 3.76
C GLU A 254 -13.16 -10.31 4.14
N TYR A 255 -12.92 -9.45 3.15
CA TYR A 255 -12.99 -7.99 3.37
C TYR A 255 -14.43 -7.49 3.23
N PRO A 256 -14.89 -6.59 4.11
CA PRO A 256 -16.20 -5.95 4.00
C PRO A 256 -16.39 -5.21 2.67
N ALA A 257 -17.63 -5.18 2.16
CA ALA A 257 -17.97 -4.42 0.95
C ALA A 257 -17.69 -2.92 1.08
N GLU A 258 -17.79 -2.36 2.30
CA GLU A 258 -17.53 -0.95 2.58
C GLU A 258 -16.06 -0.54 2.40
N HIS A 259 -15.12 -1.50 2.32
CA HIS A 259 -13.70 -1.21 2.05
C HIS A 259 -13.42 -0.97 0.55
N VAL A 260 -14.37 -1.24 -0.35
CA VAL A 260 -14.14 -1.12 -1.80
C VAL A 260 -14.00 0.32 -2.23
N GLU A 261 -14.88 1.24 -1.80
CA GLU A 261 -14.81 2.64 -2.22
C GLU A 261 -13.56 3.36 -1.68
N PRO A 262 -13.15 3.20 -0.40
CA PRO A 262 -11.86 3.69 0.07
C PRO A 262 -10.67 3.13 -0.72
N ALA A 263 -10.69 1.84 -1.05
CA ALA A 263 -9.65 1.22 -1.86
C ALA A 263 -9.60 1.81 -3.29
N ILE A 264 -10.77 2.03 -3.91
CA ILE A 264 -10.91 2.66 -5.22
C ILE A 264 -10.35 4.09 -5.22
N GLU A 265 -10.69 4.89 -4.21
CA GLU A 265 -10.30 6.28 -4.16
C GLU A 265 -8.79 6.44 -3.89
N PHE A 266 -8.24 5.66 -2.95
CA PHE A 266 -6.79 5.60 -2.76
C PHE A 266 -6.08 5.11 -4.03
N PHE A 267 -6.55 4.02 -4.64
CA PHE A 267 -5.90 3.45 -5.82
C PHE A 267 -5.97 4.37 -7.05
N ARG A 268 -7.03 5.17 -7.18
CA ARG A 268 -7.13 6.24 -8.18
C ARG A 268 -6.00 7.24 -8.03
N ARG A 269 -5.72 7.72 -6.82
CA ARG A 269 -4.62 8.65 -6.55
C ARG A 269 -3.25 8.04 -6.83
N VAL A 270 -3.05 6.78 -6.45
CA VAL A 270 -1.83 6.02 -6.78
C VAL A 270 -1.58 6.00 -8.29
N ARG A 271 -2.63 5.73 -9.07
CA ARG A 271 -2.53 5.64 -10.54
C ARG A 271 -2.34 7.00 -11.20
N GLU A 272 -3.02 8.04 -10.71
CA GLU A 272 -2.82 9.43 -11.19
C GLU A 272 -1.43 9.97 -10.86
N ALA A 273 -0.83 9.46 -9.78
CA ALA A 273 0.56 9.72 -9.44
C ALA A 273 1.55 8.83 -10.22
N ASP A 274 1.11 8.02 -11.19
CA ASP A 274 1.94 7.15 -12.06
C ASP A 274 2.77 6.10 -11.28
N LEU A 275 2.35 5.73 -10.06
CA LEU A 275 3.14 4.89 -9.15
C LEU A 275 3.07 3.40 -9.48
N VAL A 276 2.23 3.01 -10.43
CA VAL A 276 1.95 1.61 -10.80
C VAL A 276 1.79 1.49 -12.30
N GLY A 277 2.26 0.39 -12.88
CA GLY A 277 2.12 0.12 -14.30
C GLY A 277 0.67 -0.04 -14.76
N ASP A 278 0.39 0.37 -15.99
CA ASP A 278 -0.96 0.37 -16.59
C ASP A 278 -1.61 -1.03 -16.64
N ASP A 279 -0.85 -2.07 -16.94
CA ASP A 279 -1.37 -3.44 -17.07
C ASP A 279 -1.78 -4.01 -15.71
N ASP A 280 -0.93 -3.87 -14.69
CA ASP A 280 -1.23 -4.31 -13.33
C ASP A 280 -2.40 -3.52 -12.74
N ALA A 281 -2.42 -2.21 -13.01
CA ALA A 281 -3.48 -1.37 -12.53
C ALA A 281 -4.86 -1.74 -13.09
N ARG A 282 -4.91 -2.17 -14.35
CA ARG A 282 -6.15 -2.68 -14.96
C ARG A 282 -6.70 -3.89 -14.21
N ALA A 283 -5.86 -4.83 -13.80
CA ALA A 283 -6.31 -6.02 -13.07
C ALA A 283 -6.95 -5.67 -11.72
N VAL A 284 -6.32 -4.77 -10.96
CA VAL A 284 -6.84 -4.28 -9.68
C VAL A 284 -8.16 -3.52 -9.87
N TRP A 285 -8.26 -2.64 -10.86
CA TRP A 285 -9.48 -1.88 -11.13
C TRP A 285 -10.68 -2.77 -11.48
N ILE A 286 -10.48 -3.75 -12.36
CA ILE A 286 -11.53 -4.71 -12.74
C ILE A 286 -12.00 -5.50 -11.50
N ALA A 287 -11.05 -5.89 -10.65
CA ALA A 287 -11.34 -6.65 -9.44
C ALA A 287 -12.09 -5.83 -8.38
N LEU A 288 -11.71 -4.56 -8.17
CA LEU A 288 -12.42 -3.63 -7.30
C LEU A 288 -13.85 -3.39 -7.79
N ASP A 289 -14.04 -3.17 -9.10
CA ASP A 289 -15.37 -2.97 -9.66
C ASP A 289 -16.25 -4.21 -9.47
N ALA A 290 -15.75 -5.40 -9.83
CA ALA A 290 -16.47 -6.66 -9.63
C ALA A 290 -16.79 -6.91 -8.14
N GLY A 291 -15.88 -6.50 -7.25
CA GLY A 291 -15.98 -6.63 -5.80
C GLY A 291 -17.08 -5.82 -5.12
N ARG A 292 -17.68 -4.84 -5.83
CA ARG A 292 -18.83 -4.05 -5.34
C ARG A 292 -20.10 -4.88 -5.14
N SER A 293 -20.25 -5.99 -5.85
CA SER A 293 -21.44 -6.84 -5.77
C SER A 293 -21.47 -7.68 -4.48
N VAL A 294 -22.67 -8.06 -4.04
CA VAL A 294 -22.87 -8.90 -2.85
C VAL A 294 -23.07 -10.35 -3.27
N SER A 295 -22.01 -10.98 -3.78
CA SER A 295 -22.02 -12.40 -4.16
C SER A 295 -20.72 -13.09 -3.73
N VAL A 296 -20.72 -14.42 -3.65
CA VAL A 296 -19.52 -15.19 -3.23
C VAL A 296 -18.33 -14.93 -4.18
N PRO A 297 -18.47 -14.95 -5.53
CA PRO A 297 -17.36 -14.57 -6.40
C PRO A 297 -16.90 -13.12 -6.20
N ALA A 298 -17.83 -12.18 -6.01
CA ALA A 298 -17.50 -10.78 -5.75
C ALA A 298 -16.72 -10.63 -4.44
N ALA A 299 -17.09 -11.36 -3.38
CA ALA A 299 -16.38 -11.38 -2.12
C ALA A 299 -14.93 -11.84 -2.25
N LYS A 300 -14.70 -12.93 -3.00
CA LYS A 300 -13.35 -13.45 -3.25
C LYS A 300 -12.45 -12.43 -3.93
N VAL A 301 -12.94 -11.83 -5.02
CA VAL A 301 -12.13 -10.90 -5.80
C VAL A 301 -11.98 -9.54 -5.11
N ARG A 302 -12.98 -9.13 -4.32
CA ARG A 302 -12.89 -7.99 -3.41
C ARG A 302 -11.78 -8.20 -2.39
N SER A 303 -11.73 -9.34 -1.72
CA SER A 303 -10.67 -9.63 -0.75
C SER A 303 -9.29 -9.50 -1.37
N TRP A 304 -9.10 -10.09 -2.55
CA TRP A 304 -7.83 -9.98 -3.27
C TRP A 304 -7.50 -8.53 -3.68
N ALA A 305 -8.48 -7.79 -4.21
CA ALA A 305 -8.27 -6.42 -4.68
C ALA A 305 -7.97 -5.46 -3.53
N VAL A 306 -8.76 -5.48 -2.46
CA VAL A 306 -8.56 -4.63 -1.28
C VAL A 306 -7.24 -4.99 -0.60
N ALA A 307 -6.87 -6.27 -0.52
CA ALA A 307 -5.57 -6.68 -0.02
C ALA A 307 -4.41 -6.16 -0.88
N THR A 308 -4.54 -6.21 -2.20
CA THR A 308 -3.53 -5.67 -3.12
C THR A 308 -3.38 -4.17 -2.95
N VAL A 309 -4.48 -3.41 -2.88
CA VAL A 309 -4.46 -1.97 -2.68
C VAL A 309 -3.82 -1.59 -1.33
N ALA A 310 -4.11 -2.35 -0.29
CA ALA A 310 -3.45 -2.14 1.00
C ALA A 310 -1.96 -2.52 0.97
N ASN A 311 -1.56 -3.54 0.22
CA ASN A 311 -0.14 -3.87 0.02
C ASN A 311 0.61 -2.73 -0.70
N ILE A 312 -0.05 -2.05 -1.63
CA ILE A 312 0.48 -0.82 -2.24
C ILE A 312 0.67 0.25 -1.16
N ALA A 313 -0.34 0.52 -0.32
CA ALA A 313 -0.22 1.48 0.77
C ALA A 313 0.95 1.15 1.72
N VAL A 314 1.13 -0.12 2.09
CA VAL A 314 2.27 -0.60 2.87
C VAL A 314 3.59 -0.33 2.17
N ALA A 315 3.69 -0.63 0.87
CA ALA A 315 4.89 -0.37 0.08
C ALA A 315 5.21 1.14 0.04
N LEU A 316 4.21 1.99 -0.18
CA LEU A 316 4.38 3.45 -0.17
C LEU A 316 4.95 3.98 1.15
N VAL A 317 4.38 3.56 2.28
CA VAL A 317 4.87 3.95 3.61
C VAL A 317 6.30 3.46 3.82
N LYS A 318 6.60 2.21 3.44
CA LYS A 318 7.95 1.63 3.56
C LYS A 318 8.96 2.35 2.67
N GLU A 319 8.58 2.76 1.47
CA GLU A 319 9.47 3.53 0.59
C GLU A 319 9.75 4.93 1.16
N LEU A 320 8.76 5.65 1.68
CA LEU A 320 9.03 6.93 2.36
C LEU A 320 9.91 6.77 3.60
N ALA A 321 9.71 5.70 4.38
CA ALA A 321 10.54 5.42 5.56
C ALA A 321 12.00 5.09 5.23
N ARG A 322 12.27 4.65 3.99
CA ARG A 322 13.62 4.33 3.48
C ARG A 322 14.37 5.54 2.96
N VAL A 323 13.68 6.59 2.51
CA VAL A 323 14.34 7.80 1.99
C VAL A 323 15.28 8.31 3.07
N PRO A 324 16.61 8.25 2.87
CA PRO A 324 17.55 8.75 3.86
C PRO A 324 17.25 10.22 4.11
N ASP A 325 17.41 10.65 5.36
CA ASP A 325 17.57 12.07 5.63
C ASP A 325 18.63 12.59 4.65
N ALA A 326 18.32 13.63 3.86
CA ALA A 326 18.99 14.01 2.61
C ALA A 326 20.47 14.44 2.74
N GLY A 327 21.16 14.03 3.81
CA GLY A 327 22.56 14.27 4.11
C GLY A 327 23.37 13.02 4.49
N GLN A 328 22.97 11.82 4.06
CA GLN A 328 23.90 10.69 3.98
C GLN A 328 24.31 10.49 2.52
N ASP A 329 25.57 10.84 2.22
CA ASP A 329 26.23 10.58 0.94
C ASP A 329 26.34 9.07 0.70
N GLU A 330 25.26 8.43 0.26
CA GLU A 330 25.33 7.11 -0.36
C GLU A 330 25.37 7.28 -1.88
N ALA A 331 26.60 7.26 -2.39
CA ALA A 331 26.89 7.14 -3.80
C ALA A 331 26.39 5.78 -4.33
N GLY A 332 25.39 5.79 -5.22
CA GLY A 332 25.02 4.58 -5.96
C GLY A 332 23.68 4.60 -6.68
N GLU A 333 22.68 5.34 -6.20
CA GLU A 333 21.36 5.44 -6.86
C GLU A 333 21.12 6.84 -7.45
N ASP A 334 20.25 6.93 -8.45
CA ASP A 334 19.81 8.21 -9.01
C ASP A 334 18.98 8.95 -7.96
N VAL A 335 19.66 9.70 -7.08
CA VAL A 335 19.10 10.49 -5.98
C VAL A 335 17.96 11.38 -6.46
N HIS A 336 18.02 11.85 -7.71
CA HIS A 336 16.96 12.67 -8.29
C HIS A 336 15.68 11.87 -8.56
N ALA A 337 15.80 10.67 -9.12
CA ALA A 337 14.66 9.78 -9.34
C ALA A 337 13.99 9.36 -8.02
N LEU A 338 14.79 9.06 -6.99
CA LEU A 338 14.29 8.75 -5.64
C LEU A 338 13.53 9.92 -5.01
N ALA A 339 14.06 11.15 -5.17
CA ALA A 339 13.39 12.35 -4.68
C ALA A 339 12.05 12.59 -5.38
N GLN A 340 12.00 12.39 -6.71
CA GLN A 340 10.75 12.49 -7.48
C GLN A 340 9.72 11.44 -7.05
N LEU A 341 10.16 10.19 -6.88
CA LEU A 341 9.31 9.11 -6.38
C LEU A 341 8.78 9.46 -4.99
N ALA A 342 9.64 9.82 -4.04
CA ALA A 342 9.26 10.22 -2.69
C ALA A 342 8.22 11.36 -2.69
N GLN A 343 8.42 12.39 -3.52
CA GLN A 343 7.47 13.50 -3.63
C GLN A 343 6.08 13.04 -4.12
N ARG A 344 6.04 12.16 -5.12
CA ARG A 344 4.78 11.59 -5.63
C ARG A 344 4.07 10.75 -4.57
N ILE A 345 4.83 9.94 -3.83
CA ILE A 345 4.30 9.11 -2.74
C ILE A 345 3.77 9.97 -1.59
N GLU A 346 4.53 10.97 -1.15
CA GLU A 346 4.12 11.89 -0.07
C GLU A 346 2.79 12.57 -0.40
N ARG A 347 2.64 13.03 -1.65
CA ARG A 347 1.40 13.63 -2.13
C ARG A 347 0.22 12.67 -2.00
N VAL A 348 0.37 11.43 -2.46
CA VAL A 348 -0.70 10.41 -2.38
C VAL A 348 -1.07 10.12 -0.92
N ILE A 349 -0.09 9.99 -0.03
CA ILE A 349 -0.34 9.71 1.39
C ILE A 349 -1.07 10.87 2.06
N ARG A 350 -0.65 12.10 1.81
CA ARG A 350 -1.29 13.31 2.35
C ARG A 350 -2.73 13.47 1.87
N GLU A 351 -2.99 13.18 0.60
CA GLU A 351 -4.33 13.28 0.01
C GLU A 351 -5.25 12.10 0.40
N SER A 352 -4.75 11.08 1.10
CA SER A 352 -5.50 9.83 1.39
C SER A 352 -5.67 9.55 2.89
N GLU A 353 -5.76 10.58 3.71
CA GLU A 353 -5.94 10.47 5.17
C GLU A 353 -7.22 9.68 5.55
N GLY A 354 -8.29 9.79 4.76
CA GLY A 354 -9.55 9.10 5.04
C GLY A 354 -9.53 7.61 4.71
N GLU A 355 -8.77 7.22 3.69
CA GLU A 355 -8.75 5.86 3.16
C GLU A 355 -7.65 4.99 3.78
N LEU A 356 -6.50 5.58 4.12
CA LEU A 356 -5.34 4.85 4.63
C LEU A 356 -5.60 4.11 5.95
N PRO A 357 -6.32 4.66 6.95
CA PRO A 357 -6.70 3.91 8.16
C PRO A 357 -7.54 2.67 7.83
N VAL A 358 -8.51 2.78 6.91
CA VAL A 358 -9.35 1.63 6.48
C VAL A 358 -8.48 0.54 5.84
N LEU A 359 -7.45 0.94 5.10
CA LEU A 359 -6.55 0.04 4.41
C LEU A 359 -5.43 -0.52 5.31
N LEU A 360 -4.97 0.19 6.32
CA LEU A 360 -3.76 -0.18 7.06
C LEU A 360 -4.04 -0.65 8.49
N ASP A 361 -5.09 -0.15 9.17
CA ASP A 361 -5.41 -0.55 10.55
C ASP A 361 -5.54 -2.08 10.70
N PRO A 362 -6.24 -2.83 9.81
CA PRO A 362 -6.37 -4.29 9.93
C PRO A 362 -5.04 -5.06 9.78
N ARG A 363 -3.97 -4.39 9.33
CA ARG A 363 -2.66 -4.97 9.01
C ARG A 363 -1.56 -4.44 9.93
N SER A 364 -1.91 -3.53 10.83
CA SER A 364 -1.01 -2.96 11.81
C SER A 364 -0.99 -3.81 13.08
N HIS A 365 0.20 -4.04 13.63
CA HIS A 365 0.35 -4.79 14.88
C HIS A 365 -0.15 -4.01 16.12
N ASP A 366 -0.35 -2.69 15.98
CA ASP A 366 -0.76 -1.77 17.04
C ASP A 366 -2.21 -1.27 16.89
N GLY A 367 -2.98 -1.79 15.94
CA GLY A 367 -4.37 -1.39 15.71
C GLY A 367 -4.54 0.04 15.15
N GLY A 368 -3.50 0.58 14.52
CA GLY A 368 -3.51 1.83 13.77
C GLY A 368 -3.08 3.06 14.58
N ASP A 369 -2.53 2.86 15.78
CA ASP A 369 -2.10 3.96 16.63
C ASP A 369 -0.95 4.77 16.01
N ALA A 370 0.08 4.10 15.49
CA ALA A 370 1.18 4.76 14.78
C ALA A 370 0.70 5.51 13.54
N LEU A 371 -0.30 4.96 12.83
CA LEU A 371 -0.89 5.60 11.64
C LEU A 371 -1.60 6.90 12.02
N ARG A 372 -2.47 6.86 13.04
CA ARG A 372 -3.16 8.05 13.55
C ARG A 372 -2.18 9.12 14.02
N GLU A 373 -1.10 8.72 14.69
CA GLU A 373 -0.04 9.65 15.10
C GLU A 373 0.65 10.29 13.88
N ALA A 374 1.04 9.49 12.89
CA ALA A 374 1.72 9.96 11.69
C ALA A 374 0.85 10.93 10.86
N PHE A 375 -0.43 10.62 10.65
CA PHE A 375 -1.36 11.53 9.96
C PHE A 375 -1.61 12.81 10.75
N GLY A 376 -1.74 12.70 12.07
CA GLY A 376 -1.84 13.87 12.95
C GLY A 376 -0.64 14.81 12.81
N MET A 377 0.57 14.28 12.62
CA MET A 377 1.77 15.08 12.37
C MET A 377 1.83 15.64 10.94
N LEU A 378 1.49 14.85 9.91
CA LEU A 378 1.49 15.30 8.51
C LEU A 378 0.58 16.51 8.26
N ASN A 379 -0.48 16.64 9.05
CA ASN A 379 -1.49 17.70 8.94
C ASN A 379 -1.16 18.96 9.76
N GLN A 380 -0.23 18.87 10.71
CA GLN A 380 0.20 20.04 11.47
C GLN A 380 1.12 20.90 10.60
N THR A 381 0.92 22.21 10.61
CA THR A 381 1.91 23.11 10.03
C THR A 381 3.11 23.22 11.00
N PRO A 382 4.32 23.55 10.51
CA PRO A 382 5.50 23.74 11.39
C PRO A 382 5.23 24.69 12.57
N SER A 383 4.34 25.67 12.37
CA SER A 383 3.87 26.65 13.37
C SER A 383 2.98 26.07 14.48
N ASP A 384 2.24 24.98 14.24
CA ASP A 384 1.31 24.40 15.23
C ASP A 384 2.04 23.53 16.25
N THR A 385 3.13 22.87 15.85
CA THR A 385 3.93 21.96 16.69
C THR A 385 4.57 22.64 17.91
N GLY A 386 4.73 23.97 17.90
CA GLY A 386 5.32 24.72 19.00
C GLY A 386 4.36 25.06 20.15
N GLN A 387 3.05 25.00 19.94
CA GLN A 387 2.07 25.44 20.95
C GLN A 387 1.58 24.33 21.87
N THR A 388 1.66 23.06 21.47
CA THR A 388 1.12 21.93 22.26
C THR A 388 2.01 21.45 23.40
N ALA A 389 3.27 21.92 23.50
CA ALA A 389 4.22 21.49 24.54
C ALA A 389 4.21 22.35 25.83
N HIS A 390 3.25 23.27 25.99
CA HIS A 390 3.10 24.12 27.17
C HIS A 390 1.99 23.69 28.16
N GLN A 391 1.53 22.45 28.06
CA GLN A 391 0.72 21.78 29.09
C GLN A 391 1.44 20.53 29.57
#